data_AF-A0A936WBM4-F1
#
_entry.id   AF-A0A936WBM4-F1
#
_cell.length_a   1.000
_cell.length_b   1.000
_cell.length_c   1.000
_cell.angle_alpha   90.00
_cell.angle_beta   90.00
_cell.angle_gamma   90.00
#
_symmetry.space_group_name_H-M   'P 1'
#
loop_
_entity.id
_entity.type
_entity.pdbx_description
1 polymer ?
#
loop_
_entity_poly.entity_id
_entity_poly.type
_entity_poly.pdbx_seq_one_letter_code
_entity_poly.pdbx_strand_id
1 'polypeptide(L)'
;MDIDLVVDFLIRTIPGVVAAFLAARLAVNKFYKEKSWERREMAYAEIINNLYNLIKYFRVHKEDYGQGTGLSESKEVELYTDYISASSSLAKATDIGSFYISNEANYVLNKLRNRKLLNYREEPMSEIYESEYQAHQTALNEILVIAKKDLKIK
;
A
#
# COMPACT_ATOMS: atom_id res chain seq x y z
N MET A 1 30.06 -57.71 3.86
CA MET A 1 29.48 -56.61 3.06
C MET A 1 30.64 -55.96 2.35
N ASP A 2 30.69 -56.08 1.02
CA ASP A 2 31.82 -55.57 0.25
C ASP A 2 31.87 -54.04 0.38
N ILE A 3 33.03 -53.53 0.81
CA ILE A 3 33.27 -52.10 0.99
C ILE A 3 32.95 -51.33 -0.30
N ASP A 4 33.23 -51.94 -1.45
CA ASP A 4 32.97 -51.36 -2.78
C ASP A 4 31.48 -51.15 -3.04
N LEU A 5 30.60 -52.06 -2.60
CA LEU A 5 29.14 -51.90 -2.74
C LEU A 5 28.61 -50.74 -1.90
N VAL A 6 29.20 -50.51 -0.72
CA VAL A 6 28.82 -49.38 0.15
C VAL A 6 29.28 -48.06 -0.46
N VAL A 7 30.50 -48.02 -0.99
CA VAL A 7 31.06 -46.82 -1.62
C VAL A 7 30.27 -46.43 -2.87
N ASP A 8 29.95 -47.39 -3.75
CA ASP A 8 29.16 -47.16 -4.95
C ASP A 8 27.73 -46.68 -4.64
N PHE A 9 27.12 -47.23 -3.59
CA PHE A 9 25.81 -46.78 -3.13
C PHE A 9 25.86 -45.32 -2.63
N LEU A 10 26.85 -44.97 -1.81
CA LEU A 10 27.01 -43.61 -1.27
C LEU A 10 27.29 -42.58 -2.38
N ILE A 11 28.14 -42.91 -3.36
CA ILE A 11 28.46 -42.00 -4.49
C ILE A 11 27.21 -41.71 -5.34
N ARG A 12 26.30 -42.68 -5.49
CA ARG A 12 25.07 -42.50 -6.29
C ARG A 12 23.98 -41.76 -5.52
N THR A 13 23.85 -41.99 -4.21
CA THR A 13 22.75 -41.44 -3.40
C THR A 13 23.04 -40.05 -2.85
N ILE A 14 24.27 -39.77 -2.40
CA ILE A 14 24.62 -38.49 -1.76
C ILE A 14 24.33 -37.28 -2.68
N PRO A 15 24.70 -37.26 -3.97
CA PRO A 15 24.41 -36.12 -4.84
C PRO A 15 22.91 -35.86 -4.99
N GLY A 16 22.10 -36.93 -5.04
CA GLY A 16 20.64 -36.82 -5.11
C GLY A 16 20.05 -36.20 -3.84
N VAL A 17 20.53 -36.62 -2.67
CA VAL A 17 20.10 -36.06 -1.38
C VAL A 17 20.51 -34.58 -1.26
N VAL A 18 21.74 -34.24 -1.63
CA VAL A 18 22.23 -32.86 -1.61
C VAL A 18 21.46 -31.97 -2.58
N ALA A 19 21.22 -32.45 -3.80
CA ALA A 19 20.44 -31.72 -4.81
C ALA A 19 18.99 -31.49 -4.35
N ALA A 20 18.35 -32.52 -3.79
CA ALA A 20 17.00 -32.41 -3.23
C ALA A 20 16.93 -31.39 -2.08
N PHE A 21 17.91 -31.40 -1.17
CA PHE A 21 18.00 -30.44 -0.07
C PHE A 21 18.16 -29.00 -0.58
N LEU A 22 19.06 -28.77 -1.54
CA LEU A 22 19.27 -27.44 -2.12
C LEU A 22 18.02 -26.96 -2.87
N ALA A 23 17.38 -27.83 -3.65
CA ALA A 23 16.13 -27.51 -4.35
C ALA A 23 15.02 -27.14 -3.36
N ALA A 24 14.85 -27.91 -2.29
CA ALA A 24 13.87 -27.61 -1.24
C ALA A 24 14.16 -26.25 -0.58
N ARG A 25 15.42 -25.96 -0.23
CA ARG A 25 15.82 -24.67 0.36
C ARG A 25 15.54 -23.51 -0.58
N LEU A 26 15.85 -23.64 -1.87
CA LEU A 26 15.58 -22.61 -2.87
C LEU A 26 14.09 -22.39 -3.09
N ALA A 27 13.30 -23.47 -3.13
CA ALA A 27 11.85 -23.40 -3.28
C ALA A 27 11.19 -22.66 -2.10
N VAL A 28 11.58 -23.00 -0.87
CA VAL A 28 11.09 -22.33 0.35
C VAL A 28 11.47 -20.85 0.35
N ASN A 29 12.73 -20.52 0.04
CA ASN A 29 13.17 -19.12 0.00
C ASN A 29 12.44 -18.32 -1.10
N LYS A 30 12.21 -18.93 -2.26
CA LYS A 30 11.44 -18.32 -3.36
C LYS A 30 10.00 -18.04 -2.92
N PHE A 31 9.34 -19.01 -2.29
CA PHE A 31 7.98 -18.86 -1.80
C PHE A 31 7.84 -17.71 -0.79
N TYR A 32 8.72 -17.61 0.21
CA TYR A 32 8.68 -16.50 1.17
C TYR A 32 8.90 -15.15 0.50
N LYS A 33 9.82 -15.09 -0.47
CA LYS A 33 10.08 -13.87 -1.24
C LYS A 33 8.85 -13.46 -2.04
N GLU A 34 8.22 -14.38 -2.76
CA GLU A 34 6.98 -14.14 -3.51
C GLU A 34 5.85 -13.69 -2.57
N LYS A 35 5.64 -14.38 -1.45
CA LYS A 35 4.60 -14.01 -0.48
C LYS A 35 4.84 -12.62 0.13
N SER A 36 6.09 -12.26 0.40
CA SER A 36 6.43 -10.92 0.91
C SER A 36 6.17 -9.83 -0.15
N TRP A 37 6.41 -10.14 -1.42
CA TRP A 37 6.18 -9.24 -2.53
C TRP A 37 4.69 -9.03 -2.77
N GLU A 38 3.89 -10.09 -2.79
CA GLU A 38 2.42 -10.05 -2.88
C GLU A 38 1.80 -9.22 -1.74
N ARG A 39 2.28 -9.41 -0.49
CA ARG A 39 1.81 -8.60 0.66
C ARG A 39 2.11 -7.11 0.50
N ARG A 40 3.27 -6.78 -0.07
CA ARG A 40 3.66 -5.39 -0.34
C ARG A 40 2.81 -4.79 -1.45
N GLU A 41 2.54 -5.54 -2.51
CA GLU A 41 1.65 -5.12 -3.60
C GLU A 41 0.24 -4.83 -3.07
N MET A 42 -0.33 -5.74 -2.28
CA MET A 42 -1.64 -5.54 -1.65
C MET A 42 -1.68 -4.29 -0.76
N ALA A 43 -0.65 -4.08 0.07
CA ALA A 43 -0.57 -2.90 0.93
C ALA A 43 -0.52 -1.59 0.12
N TYR A 44 0.29 -1.54 -0.95
CA TYR A 44 0.34 -0.37 -1.82
C TYR A 44 -0.98 -0.14 -2.56
N ALA A 45 -1.61 -1.19 -3.08
CA ALA A 45 -2.91 -1.09 -3.75
C ALA A 45 -3.99 -0.52 -2.80
N GLU A 46 -4.03 -1.00 -1.55
CA GLU A 46 -4.95 -0.50 -0.52
C GLU A 46 -4.70 0.99 -0.23
N ILE A 47 -3.45 1.40 0.00
CA ILE A 47 -3.09 2.80 0.26
C ILE A 47 -3.49 3.69 -0.92
N ILE A 48 -3.16 3.29 -2.14
CA ILE A 48 -3.47 4.04 -3.37
C ILE A 48 -4.98 4.20 -3.52
N ASN A 49 -5.76 3.12 -3.37
CA ASN A 49 -7.22 3.15 -3.47
C ASN A 49 -7.84 4.08 -2.41
N ASN A 50 -7.37 4.00 -1.17
CA ASN A 50 -7.85 4.88 -0.09
C ASN A 50 -7.54 6.35 -0.39
N LEU A 51 -6.32 6.67 -0.84
CA LEU A 51 -5.98 8.04 -1.25
C LEU A 51 -6.86 8.53 -2.40
N TYR A 52 -7.16 7.70 -3.40
CA TYR A 52 -8.09 8.06 -4.47
C TYR A 52 -9.49 8.39 -3.96
N ASN A 53 -10.02 7.61 -3.02
CA ASN A 53 -11.35 7.86 -2.43
C ASN A 53 -11.39 9.17 -1.65
N LEU A 54 -10.33 9.47 -0.88
CA LEU A 54 -10.19 10.76 -0.18
C LEU A 54 -10.13 11.93 -1.17
N ILE A 55 -9.30 11.81 -2.22
CA ILE A 55 -9.18 12.83 -3.27
C ILE A 55 -10.52 13.04 -3.99
N LYS A 56 -11.26 11.97 -4.28
CA LYS A 56 -12.58 12.03 -4.93
C LYS A 56 -13.54 12.88 -4.11
N TYR A 57 -13.61 12.67 -2.79
CA TYR A 57 -14.44 13.46 -1.89
C TYR A 57 -14.11 14.95 -1.97
N PHE A 58 -12.83 15.30 -1.76
CA PHE A 58 -12.41 16.71 -1.77
C PHE A 58 -12.52 17.38 -3.13
N ARG A 59 -12.30 16.65 -4.22
CA ARG A 59 -12.48 17.16 -5.59
C ARG A 59 -13.92 17.56 -5.87
N VAL A 60 -14.89 16.71 -5.51
CA VAL A 60 -16.31 17.03 -5.71
C VAL A 60 -16.68 18.30 -4.93
N HIS A 61 -16.24 18.40 -3.68
CA HIS A 61 -16.61 19.50 -2.80
C HIS A 61 -15.82 20.80 -3.06
N LYS A 62 -14.61 20.74 -3.63
CA LYS A 62 -13.89 21.95 -4.06
C LYS A 62 -14.46 22.56 -5.34
N GLU A 63 -15.04 21.74 -6.21
CA GLU A 63 -15.70 22.16 -7.45
C GLU A 63 -17.12 22.70 -7.23
N ASP A 64 -17.70 22.45 -6.05
CA ASP A 64 -19.05 22.88 -5.65
C ASP A 64 -19.17 24.42 -5.56
N TYR A 65 -18.13 25.15 -5.13
CA TYR A 65 -18.16 26.62 -4.92
C TYR A 65 -19.41 27.16 -4.18
N GLY A 66 -20.13 26.32 -3.41
CA GLY A 66 -21.32 26.70 -2.67
C GLY A 66 -22.64 26.61 -3.46
N GLN A 67 -22.66 25.96 -4.62
CA GLN A 67 -23.87 25.73 -5.43
C GLN A 67 -24.51 24.35 -5.21
N GLY A 68 -23.93 23.52 -4.35
CA GLY A 68 -24.17 22.10 -4.24
C GLY A 68 -23.36 21.30 -5.26
N THR A 69 -22.94 20.09 -4.89
CA THR A 69 -22.14 19.18 -5.74
C THR A 69 -22.85 18.72 -7.03
N GLY A 70 -24.15 19.00 -7.16
CA GLY A 70 -25.00 18.46 -8.22
C GLY A 70 -25.30 16.96 -8.08
N LEU A 71 -24.88 16.33 -6.99
CA LEU A 71 -25.16 14.93 -6.71
C LEU A 71 -26.56 14.74 -6.10
N SER A 72 -27.15 13.56 -6.33
CA SER A 72 -28.33 13.14 -5.57
C SER A 72 -27.95 12.84 -4.13
N GLU A 73 -28.90 12.95 -3.20
CA GLU A 73 -28.69 12.64 -1.78
C GLU A 73 -28.08 11.25 -1.57
N SER A 74 -28.56 10.24 -2.33
CA SER A 74 -28.00 8.89 -2.27
C SER A 74 -26.51 8.83 -2.66
N LYS A 75 -26.09 9.61 -3.66
CA LYS A 75 -24.69 9.68 -4.09
C LYS A 75 -23.82 10.48 -3.12
N GLU A 76 -24.37 11.49 -2.45
CA GLU A 76 -23.69 12.21 -1.39
C GLU A 76 -23.39 11.29 -0.20
N VAL A 77 -24.39 10.51 0.22
CA VAL A 77 -24.23 9.52 1.29
C VAL A 77 -23.19 8.46 0.91
N GLU A 78 -23.22 7.96 -0.32
CA GLU A 78 -22.22 7.01 -0.83
C GLU A 78 -20.81 7.62 -0.80
N LEU A 79 -20.65 8.83 -1.36
CA LEU A 79 -19.36 9.53 -1.41
C LEU A 79 -18.79 9.82 -0.01
N TYR A 80 -19.64 10.21 0.93
CA TYR A 80 -19.24 10.42 2.32
C TYR A 80 -18.89 9.11 3.02
N THR A 81 -19.62 8.03 2.76
CA THR A 81 -19.33 6.71 3.32
C THR A 81 -17.98 6.18 2.82
N ASP A 82 -17.70 6.31 1.53
CA ASP A 82 -16.40 5.97 0.92
C ASP A 82 -15.27 6.75 1.56
N TYR A 83 -15.48 8.06 1.78
CA TYR A 83 -14.52 8.93 2.45
C TYR A 83 -14.19 8.46 3.88
N ILE A 84 -15.21 8.19 4.70
CA ILE A 84 -15.02 7.74 6.08
C ILE A 84 -14.29 6.40 6.13
N SER A 85 -14.69 5.46 5.26
CA SER A 85 -14.05 4.15 5.15
C SER A 85 -12.58 4.25 4.72
N ALA A 86 -12.29 5.07 3.71
CA ALA A 86 -10.95 5.30 3.20
C ALA A 86 -10.06 6.00 4.23
N SER A 87 -10.58 6.98 4.96
CA SER A 87 -9.86 7.71 6.01
C SER A 87 -9.44 6.76 7.14
N SER A 88 -10.37 5.95 7.64
CA SER A 88 -10.10 4.95 8.69
C SER A 88 -9.07 3.92 8.22
N SER A 89 -9.24 3.41 6.99
CA SER A 89 -8.33 2.41 6.42
C SER A 89 -6.93 2.96 6.18
N LEU A 90 -6.80 4.21 5.72
CA LEU A 90 -5.51 4.86 5.53
C LEU A 90 -4.80 5.13 6.86
N ALA A 91 -5.54 5.55 7.90
CA ALA A 91 -4.99 5.73 9.24
C ALA A 91 -4.44 4.41 9.79
N LYS A 92 -5.22 3.32 9.66
CA LYS A 92 -4.78 1.97 10.03
C LYS A 92 -3.55 1.55 9.23
N ALA A 93 -3.54 1.75 7.92
CA ALA A 93 -2.40 1.43 7.05
C ALA A 93 -1.14 2.22 7.43
N THR A 94 -1.29 3.45 7.93
CA THR A 94 -0.17 4.26 8.45
C THR A 94 0.38 3.68 9.75
N ASP A 95 -0.48 3.21 10.65
CA ASP A 95 -0.10 2.64 11.95
C ASP A 95 0.56 1.26 11.83
N ILE A 96 0.10 0.42 10.89
CA ILE A 96 0.61 -0.95 10.69
C ILE A 96 1.60 -1.07 9.51
N GLY A 97 1.75 0.00 8.72
CA GLY A 97 2.43 0.01 7.42
C GLY A 97 3.89 -0.40 7.47
N SER A 98 4.59 -0.13 8.58
CA SER A 98 6.02 -0.45 8.75
C SER A 98 6.41 -1.91 8.55
N PHE A 99 5.45 -2.84 8.57
CA PHE A 99 5.71 -4.24 8.26
C PHE A 99 5.70 -4.57 6.76
N TYR A 100 5.00 -3.78 5.95
CA TYR A 100 4.71 -4.14 4.55
C TYR A 100 5.18 -3.11 3.53
N ILE A 101 5.20 -1.82 3.89
CA ILE A 101 5.69 -0.72 3.04
C ILE A 101 7.06 -0.20 3.50
N SER A 102 7.77 0.50 2.62
CA SER A 102 9.08 1.06 2.97
C SER A 102 8.96 2.21 3.98
N ASN A 103 10.08 2.51 4.65
CA ASN A 103 10.19 3.69 5.52
C ASN A 103 9.89 4.99 4.76
N GLU A 104 10.23 5.04 3.47
CA GLU A 104 9.93 6.18 2.60
C GLU A 104 8.40 6.37 2.46
N ALA A 105 7.65 5.30 2.15
CA ALA A 105 6.20 5.37 2.07
C ALA A 105 5.56 5.71 3.42
N ASN A 106 6.02 5.11 4.51
CA ASN A 106 5.55 5.46 5.86
C ASN A 106 5.79 6.93 6.20
N TYR A 107 6.93 7.49 5.79
CA TYR A 107 7.23 8.90 6.01
C TYR A 107 6.21 9.79 5.31
N VAL A 108 5.85 9.48 4.05
CA VAL A 108 4.83 10.23 3.29
C VAL A 108 3.48 10.18 4.00
N LEU A 109 3.05 8.98 4.45
CA LEU A 109 1.77 8.83 5.14
C LEU A 109 1.74 9.54 6.50
N ASN A 110 2.84 9.48 7.25
CA ASN A 110 2.96 10.21 8.52
C ASN A 110 3.01 11.72 8.32
N LYS A 111 3.69 12.19 7.27
CA LYS A 111 3.71 13.62 6.88
C LYS A 111 2.31 14.09 6.53
N LEU A 112 1.53 13.29 5.78
CA LEU A 112 0.13 13.58 5.50
C LEU A 112 -0.66 13.64 6.81
N ARG A 113 -0.58 12.62 7.66
CA ARG A 113 -1.33 12.55 8.94
C ARG A 113 -1.04 13.73 9.88
N ASN A 114 0.22 14.11 9.99
CA ASN A 114 0.69 15.13 10.95
C ASN A 114 0.74 16.55 10.33
N ARG A 115 0.15 16.74 9.15
CA ARG A 115 0.09 18.06 8.52
C ARG A 115 -0.70 19.04 9.39
N LYS A 116 -0.42 20.34 9.23
CA LYS A 116 -1.27 21.39 9.77
C LYS A 116 -2.61 21.35 9.04
N LEU A 117 -3.71 21.20 9.78
CA LEU A 117 -5.06 21.31 9.25
C LEU A 117 -5.52 22.77 9.34
N LEU A 118 -6.28 23.20 8.33
CA LEU A 118 -7.00 24.48 8.37
C LEU A 118 -8.14 24.40 9.39
N ASN A 119 -8.45 25.52 10.03
CA ASN A 119 -9.49 25.58 11.04
C ASN A 119 -10.86 25.74 10.38
N TYR A 120 -11.71 24.72 10.50
CA TYR A 120 -13.08 24.70 9.97
C TYR A 120 -13.98 25.84 10.45
N ARG A 121 -13.62 26.57 11.52
CA ARG A 121 -14.37 27.71 12.03
C ARG A 121 -13.85 29.06 11.55
N GLU A 122 -12.61 29.12 11.11
CA GLU A 122 -11.91 30.39 10.79
C GLU A 122 -11.68 30.53 9.28
N GLU A 123 -11.58 29.42 8.55
CA GLU A 123 -11.21 29.40 7.14
C GLU A 123 -12.43 29.08 6.25
N PRO A 124 -12.52 29.65 5.03
CA PRO A 124 -13.56 29.30 4.07
C PRO A 124 -13.51 27.80 3.70
N MET A 125 -14.67 27.15 3.63
CA MET A 125 -14.75 25.71 3.36
C MET A 125 -14.09 25.33 2.01
N SER A 126 -14.17 26.20 1.01
CA SER A 126 -13.49 26.01 -0.28
C SER A 126 -11.97 25.92 -0.15
N GLU A 127 -11.37 26.72 0.74
CA GLU A 127 -9.93 26.69 1.01
C GLU A 127 -9.53 25.40 1.74
N ILE A 128 -10.39 24.93 2.64
CA ILE A 128 -10.22 23.65 3.33
C ILE A 128 -10.24 22.51 2.33
N TYR A 129 -11.25 22.42 1.47
CA TYR A 129 -11.34 21.37 0.47
C TYR A 129 -10.21 21.41 -0.55
N GLU A 130 -9.78 22.60 -0.98
CA GLU A 130 -8.62 22.72 -1.88
C GLU A 130 -7.32 22.28 -1.17
N SER A 131 -7.07 22.74 0.06
CA SER A 131 -5.90 22.33 0.85
C SER A 131 -5.86 20.82 1.06
N GLU A 132 -6.99 20.23 1.44
CA GLU A 132 -7.12 18.79 1.64
C GLU A 132 -6.93 18.01 0.34
N TYR A 133 -7.53 18.46 -0.77
CA TYR A 133 -7.31 17.89 -2.09
C TYR A 133 -5.82 17.87 -2.46
N GLN A 134 -5.13 19.01 -2.33
CA GLN A 134 -3.71 19.15 -2.67
C GLN A 134 -2.81 18.26 -1.80
N ALA A 135 -3.08 18.19 -0.50
CA ALA A 135 -2.31 17.36 0.43
C ALA A 135 -2.41 15.87 0.07
N HIS A 136 -3.62 15.37 -0.17
CA HIS A 136 -3.83 13.97 -0.54
C HIS A 136 -3.30 13.66 -1.95
N GLN A 137 -3.46 14.57 -2.91
CA GLN A 137 -2.93 14.42 -4.26
C GLN A 137 -1.40 14.35 -4.26
N THR A 138 -0.74 15.19 -3.45
CA THR A 138 0.72 15.15 -3.27
C THR A 138 1.17 13.83 -2.69
N ALA A 139 0.50 13.37 -1.62
CA ALA A 139 0.82 12.08 -1.00
C ALA A 139 0.62 10.90 -1.97
N LEU A 140 -0.45 10.91 -2.77
CA LEU A 140 -0.68 9.90 -3.80
C LEU A 140 0.46 9.87 -4.84
N ASN A 141 0.87 11.03 -5.33
CA ASN A 141 1.94 11.11 -6.32
C ASN A 141 3.27 10.59 -5.76
N GLU A 142 3.62 10.96 -4.53
CA GLU A 142 4.81 10.45 -3.84
C GLU A 142 4.72 8.92 -3.62
N ILE A 143 3.58 8.40 -3.14
CA ILE A 143 3.35 6.97 -2.94
C ILE A 143 3.44 6.19 -4.26
N LEU A 144 2.92 6.70 -5.38
CA LEU A 144 3.02 6.03 -6.68
C LEU A 144 4.47 5.86 -7.13
N VAL A 145 5.32 6.87 -6.92
CA VAL A 145 6.75 6.80 -7.24
C VAL A 145 7.43 5.75 -6.36
N ILE A 146 7.15 5.76 -5.05
CA ILE A 146 7.72 4.81 -4.09
C ILE A 146 7.25 3.38 -4.38
N ALA A 147 5.96 3.19 -4.69
CA ALA A 147 5.39 1.89 -5.02
C ALA A 147 6.06 1.29 -6.26
N LYS A 148 6.26 2.08 -7.33
CA LYS A 148 6.99 1.63 -8.53
C LYS A 148 8.40 1.16 -8.20
N LYS A 149 9.13 1.95 -7.39
CA LYS A 149 10.47 1.62 -6.92
C LYS A 149 10.49 0.34 -6.08
N ASP A 150 9.59 0.21 -5.12
CA ASP A 150 9.55 -0.90 -4.15
C ASP A 150 9.07 -2.21 -4.76
N LEU A 151 8.13 -2.15 -5.70
CA LEU A 151 7.60 -3.31 -6.42
C LEU A 151 8.45 -3.67 -7.64
N LYS A 152 9.43 -2.83 -7.99
CA LYS A 152 10.30 -2.99 -9.18
C LYS A 152 9.50 -3.01 -10.49
N ILE A 153 8.43 -2.23 -10.54
CA ILE A 153 7.62 -2.03 -11.74
C ILE A 153 8.36 -0.98 -12.60
N LYS A 154 8.68 -1.34 -13.85
CA LYS A 154 9.30 -0.43 -14.81
C LYS A 154 8.26 0.51 -15.43
#